data_AF-A0AAD0SJM1-F1
#
_entry.id   AF-A0AAD0SJM1-F1
#
_cell.length_a   1.000
_cell.length_b   1.000
_cell.length_c   1.000
_cell.angle_alpha   90.00
_cell.angle_beta   90.00
_cell.angle_gamma   90.00
#
_symmetry.space_group_name_H-M   'P 1'
#
loop_
_entity.id
_entity.type
_entity.pdbx_description
1 polymer ?
#
loop_
_entity_poly.entity_id
_entity_poly.type
_entity_poly.pdbx_seq_one_letter_code
_entity_poly.pdbx_strand_id
1 'polypeptide(L)'
;MRLRLHHTAYVAKRITRDLVSCDFIEVRKDKASIEEQIERILDEDIEKEMALNEKVEEILDAQEEEIEYLNADRRQLFWMTKKRLANDFGVILDNEDRFSDIAHKIIDFLWEEDYIHFTCSDNQVKNVIFGSMDDFIKGFERADSEVLSKLKNYKRKLIPGTDEYDMVYHRLYEEELIKRGLI
;
A
#
# COMPACT_ATOMS: atom_id res chain seq x y z
N MET A 1 -0.93 -7.80 2.43
CA MET A 1 -2.08 -6.89 2.15
C MET A 1 -1.75 -5.98 0.96
N ARG A 2 -2.71 -5.49 0.15
CA ARG A 2 -2.45 -4.47 -0.90
C ARG A 2 -2.73 -3.06 -0.39
N LEU A 3 -1.83 -2.11 -0.67
CA LEU A 3 -2.05 -0.68 -0.40
C LEU A 3 -3.26 -0.16 -1.20
N ARG A 4 -3.99 0.79 -0.60
CA ARG A 4 -5.19 1.42 -1.16
C ARG A 4 -5.12 2.92 -0.85
N LEU A 5 -5.87 3.74 -1.58
CA LEU A 5 -5.86 5.20 -1.42
C LEU A 5 -6.10 5.66 0.03
N HIS A 6 -7.05 5.07 0.75
CA HIS A 6 -7.28 5.46 2.16
C HIS A 6 -6.11 5.15 3.11
N HIS A 7 -5.10 4.38 2.68
CA HIS A 7 -3.91 4.11 3.48
C HIS A 7 -2.77 5.11 3.23
N THR A 8 -2.76 5.83 2.10
CA THR A 8 -1.61 6.64 1.68
C THR A 8 -1.31 7.76 2.65
N ALA A 9 -2.32 8.45 3.15
CA ALA A 9 -2.19 9.47 4.20
C ALA A 9 -1.46 8.95 5.46
N TYR A 10 -1.76 7.72 5.90
CA TYR A 10 -1.15 7.13 7.09
C TYR A 10 0.29 6.68 6.84
N VAL A 11 0.55 6.12 5.66
CA VAL A 11 1.90 5.77 5.22
C VAL A 11 2.76 7.03 5.11
N ALA A 12 2.24 8.09 4.49
CA ALA A 12 2.94 9.36 4.30
C ALA A 12 3.32 10.03 5.62
N LYS A 13 2.39 10.06 6.59
CA LYS A 13 2.65 10.53 7.97
C LYS A 13 3.75 9.72 8.63
N ARG A 14 3.72 8.39 8.49
CA ARG A 14 4.73 7.51 9.07
C ARG A 14 6.10 7.75 8.45
N ILE A 15 6.21 7.77 7.12
CA ILE A 15 7.46 8.05 6.41
C ILE A 15 8.00 9.41 6.84
N THR A 16 7.17 10.46 6.86
CA THR A 16 7.61 11.79 7.27
C THR A 16 8.14 11.82 8.69
N ARG A 17 7.44 11.17 9.63
CA ARG A 17 7.90 11.07 11.02
C ARG A 17 9.24 10.37 11.12
N ASP A 18 9.40 9.25 10.41
CA ASP A 18 10.61 8.44 10.47
C ASP A 18 11.80 9.18 9.81
N LEU A 19 11.58 9.91 8.71
CA LEU A 19 12.56 10.81 8.10
C LEU A 19 12.99 11.94 9.05
N VAL A 20 12.03 12.64 9.66
CA VAL A 20 12.32 13.74 10.60
C VAL A 20 13.06 13.25 11.85
N SER A 21 12.86 12.00 12.24
CA SER A 21 13.54 11.40 13.40
C SER A 21 15.02 11.06 13.14
N CYS A 22 15.46 11.10 11.87
CA CYS A 22 16.84 10.79 11.51
C CYS A 22 17.76 12.00 11.73
N ASP A 23 18.84 11.81 12.47
CA ASP A 23 19.83 12.87 12.76
C ASP A 23 20.57 13.38 11.51
N PHE A 24 20.58 12.59 10.43
CA PHE A 24 21.26 12.90 9.18
C PHE A 24 20.38 13.59 8.14
N ILE A 25 19.13 13.93 8.49
CA ILE A 25 18.17 14.62 7.62
C ILE A 25 17.88 16.01 8.18
N GLU A 26 18.22 17.03 7.41
CA GLU A 26 17.86 18.42 7.66
C GLU A 26 16.56 18.77 6.92
N VAL A 27 15.51 19.04 7.68
CA VAL A 27 14.19 19.37 7.15
C VAL A 27 14.10 20.88 6.91
N ARG A 28 13.89 21.30 5.66
CA ARG A 28 13.85 22.72 5.28
C ARG A 28 12.44 23.30 5.17
N LYS A 29 11.47 22.45 4.81
CA LYS A 29 10.05 22.82 4.68
C LYS A 29 9.21 22.27 5.83
N ASP A 30 7.98 22.72 5.93
CA ASP A 30 7.01 22.26 6.91
C ASP A 30 6.62 20.80 6.71
N LYS A 31 6.46 20.07 7.82
CA LYS A 31 6.16 18.63 7.82
C LYS A 31 4.87 18.30 7.07
N ALA A 32 3.86 19.16 7.17
CA ALA A 32 2.59 18.98 6.49
C ALA A 32 2.77 18.98 4.97
N SER A 33 3.59 19.89 4.43
CA SER A 33 3.89 19.90 3.00
C SER A 33 4.67 18.66 2.57
N ILE A 34 5.60 18.15 3.38
CA ILE A 34 6.30 16.87 3.08
C ILE A 34 5.30 15.70 3.04
N GLU A 35 4.41 15.60 4.03
CA GLU A 35 3.37 14.56 4.09
C GLU A 35 2.50 14.58 2.84
N GLU A 36 2.03 15.76 2.42
CA GLU A 36 1.19 15.92 1.23
C GLU A 36 1.90 15.47 -0.06
N GLN A 37 3.19 15.78 -0.21
CA GLN A 37 3.93 15.36 -1.41
C GLN A 37 4.20 13.85 -1.43
N ILE A 38 4.47 13.24 -0.26
CA ILE A 38 4.63 11.80 -0.16
C ILE A 38 3.30 11.09 -0.46
N GLU A 39 2.20 11.59 0.10
CA GLU A 39 0.85 11.07 -0.16
C GLU A 39 0.53 11.13 -1.66
N ARG A 40 0.81 12.26 -2.33
CA ARG A 40 0.62 12.40 -3.78
C ARG A 40 1.39 11.35 -4.58
N ILE A 41 2.67 11.11 -4.27
CA ILE A 41 3.48 10.10 -4.97
C ILE A 41 2.92 8.69 -4.79
N LEU A 42 2.43 8.37 -3.59
CA LEU A 42 1.78 7.09 -3.30
C LEU A 42 0.45 6.95 -4.04
N ASP A 43 -0.36 8.01 -4.07
CA ASP A 43 -1.65 8.03 -4.78
C ASP A 43 -1.44 7.82 -6.27
N GLU A 44 -0.52 8.55 -6.90
CA GLU A 44 -0.18 8.40 -8.33
C GLU A 44 0.21 6.96 -8.69
N ASP A 45 0.96 6.29 -7.81
CA ASP A 45 1.35 4.89 -8.02
C ASP A 45 0.16 3.91 -7.87
N ILE A 46 -0.72 4.15 -6.90
CA ILE A 46 -1.95 3.36 -6.74
C ILE A 46 -2.91 3.57 -7.91
N GLU A 47 -3.04 4.80 -8.39
CA GLU A 47 -3.87 5.16 -9.55
C GLU A 47 -3.38 4.46 -10.83
N LYS A 48 -2.07 4.36 -11.05
CA LYS A 48 -1.50 3.57 -12.15
C LYS A 48 -1.89 2.09 -12.06
N GLU A 49 -1.85 1.50 -10.86
CA GLU A 49 -2.30 0.13 -10.66
C GLU A 49 -3.81 -0.01 -10.93
N MET A 50 -4.61 0.96 -10.49
CA MET A 50 -6.06 0.98 -10.73
C MET A 50 -6.38 1.05 -12.22
N ALA A 51 -5.74 1.97 -12.96
CA ALA A 51 -5.90 2.11 -14.41
C ALA A 51 -5.50 0.83 -15.17
N LEU A 52 -4.42 0.17 -14.74
CA LEU A 52 -4.03 -1.13 -15.29
C LEU A 52 -5.11 -2.20 -15.05
N ASN A 53 -5.63 -2.30 -13.82
CA ASN A 53 -6.66 -3.29 -13.50
C ASN A 53 -7.95 -3.02 -14.30
N GLU A 54 -8.38 -1.76 -14.39
CA GLU A 54 -9.55 -1.36 -15.17
C GLU A 54 -9.37 -1.73 -16.65
N LYS A 55 -8.19 -1.46 -17.23
CA LYS A 55 -7.92 -1.83 -18.62
C LYS A 55 -7.91 -3.35 -18.83
N VAL A 56 -7.42 -4.11 -17.86
CA VAL A 56 -7.43 -5.58 -17.91
C VAL A 56 -8.87 -6.10 -17.87
N GLU A 57 -9.72 -5.57 -16.99
CA GLU A 57 -11.14 -5.95 -16.94
C GLU A 57 -11.85 -5.61 -18.26
N GLU A 58 -11.65 -4.40 -18.80
CA GLU A 58 -12.24 -4.00 -20.09
C GLU A 58 -11.89 -4.97 -21.23
N ILE A 59 -10.65 -5.48 -21.27
CA ILE A 59 -10.21 -6.46 -22.27
C ILE A 59 -10.89 -7.81 -22.07
N LEU A 60 -11.04 -8.26 -20.82
CA LEU A 60 -11.68 -9.54 -20.53
C LEU A 60 -13.19 -9.49 -20.80
N ASP A 61 -13.84 -8.39 -20.43
CA ASP A 61 -15.27 -8.18 -20.63
C ASP A 61 -15.60 -8.10 -22.13
N ALA A 62 -14.73 -7.48 -22.94
CA ALA A 62 -14.88 -7.47 -24.39
C ALA A 62 -14.75 -8.88 -25.03
N GLN A 63 -14.19 -9.85 -24.32
CA GLN A 63 -13.99 -11.24 -24.78
C GLN A 63 -14.80 -12.25 -23.94
N GLU A 64 -15.79 -11.80 -23.18
CA GLU A 64 -16.54 -12.63 -22.23
C GLU A 64 -17.17 -13.87 -22.89
N GLU A 65 -17.84 -13.68 -24.03
CA GLU A 65 -18.47 -14.79 -24.79
C GLU A 65 -17.45 -15.86 -25.21
N GLU A 66 -16.23 -15.47 -25.58
CA GLU A 66 -15.18 -16.39 -26.01
C GLU A 66 -14.58 -17.13 -24.80
N ILE A 67 -14.41 -16.43 -23.67
CA ILE A 67 -13.94 -17.01 -22.40
C ILE A 67 -14.94 -18.06 -21.91
N GLU A 68 -16.24 -17.75 -21.94
CA GLU A 68 -17.31 -18.69 -21.59
C GLU A 68 -17.35 -19.89 -22.54
N TYR A 69 -17.30 -19.64 -23.85
CA TYR A 69 -17.32 -20.70 -24.86
C TYR A 69 -16.15 -21.69 -24.69
N LEU A 70 -14.94 -21.17 -24.41
CA LEU A 70 -13.75 -21.98 -24.20
C LEU A 70 -13.64 -22.56 -22.78
N ASN A 71 -14.57 -22.23 -21.86
CA ASN A 71 -14.47 -22.52 -20.43
C ASN A 71 -13.11 -22.11 -19.83
N ALA A 72 -12.59 -20.96 -20.25
CA ALA A 72 -11.29 -20.47 -19.80
C ALA A 72 -11.40 -19.84 -18.40
N ASP A 73 -10.33 -19.98 -17.60
CA ASP A 73 -10.29 -19.38 -16.26
C ASP A 73 -10.04 -17.87 -16.34
N ARG A 74 -11.11 -17.08 -16.13
CA ARG A 74 -11.07 -15.61 -16.09
C ARG A 74 -10.01 -15.06 -15.13
N ARG A 75 -9.79 -15.71 -13.98
CA ARG A 75 -8.77 -15.27 -13.00
C ARG A 75 -7.36 -15.47 -13.54
N GLN A 76 -7.12 -16.58 -14.24
CA GLN A 76 -5.83 -16.84 -14.87
C GLN A 76 -5.58 -15.85 -16.02
N LEU A 77 -6.61 -15.61 -16.85
CA LEU A 77 -6.54 -14.62 -17.94
C LEU A 77 -6.27 -13.21 -17.41
N PHE A 78 -6.92 -12.81 -16.33
CA PHE A 78 -6.66 -11.54 -15.65
C PHE A 78 -5.19 -11.38 -15.28
N TRP A 79 -4.60 -12.40 -14.63
CA TRP A 79 -3.19 -12.35 -14.25
C TRP A 79 -2.25 -12.29 -15.45
N MET A 80 -2.53 -13.04 -16.51
CA MET A 80 -1.71 -13.03 -17.72
C MET A 80 -1.79 -11.69 -18.45
N THR A 81 -2.99 -11.13 -18.61
CA THR A 81 -3.20 -9.83 -19.24
C THR A 81 -2.60 -8.71 -18.41
N LYS A 82 -2.77 -8.73 -17.08
CA LYS A 82 -2.12 -7.78 -16.17
C LYS A 82 -0.61 -7.83 -16.28
N LYS A 83 0.00 -9.03 -16.32
CA LYS A 83 1.45 -9.18 -16.51
C LYS A 83 1.93 -8.65 -17.85
N ARG A 84 1.15 -8.84 -18.91
CA ARG A 84 1.47 -8.34 -20.25
C ARG A 84 1.46 -6.81 -20.31
N LEU A 85 0.49 -6.17 -19.66
CA LEU A 85 0.28 -4.72 -19.71
C LEU A 85 1.02 -3.95 -18.60
N ALA A 86 1.57 -4.63 -17.59
CA ALA A 86 2.21 -3.98 -16.45
C ALA A 86 3.30 -2.98 -16.84
N ASN A 87 4.16 -3.34 -17.81
CA ASN A 87 5.24 -2.47 -18.27
C ASN A 87 4.71 -1.22 -19.01
N ASP A 88 3.63 -1.35 -19.78
CA ASP A 88 3.04 -0.25 -20.55
C ASP A 88 2.44 0.82 -19.64
N PHE A 89 1.91 0.39 -18.49
CA PHE A 89 1.36 1.28 -17.46
C PHE A 89 2.41 1.73 -16.42
N GLY A 90 3.66 1.26 -16.54
CA GLY A 90 4.72 1.56 -15.57
C GLY A 90 4.42 1.03 -14.16
N VAL A 91 3.69 -0.09 -14.05
CA VAL A 91 3.31 -0.71 -12.78
C VAL A 91 4.24 -1.87 -12.47
N ILE A 92 4.85 -1.82 -11.29
CA ILE A 92 5.68 -2.91 -10.77
C ILE A 92 4.78 -3.88 -9.99
N LEU A 93 4.79 -5.16 -10.38
CA LEU A 93 3.92 -6.18 -9.79
C LEU A 93 4.45 -6.75 -8.47
N ASP A 94 5.77 -6.78 -8.31
CA ASP A 94 6.40 -7.20 -7.07
C ASP A 94 6.35 -6.06 -6.05
N ASN A 95 5.97 -6.36 -4.80
CA ASN A 95 5.79 -5.32 -3.79
C ASN A 95 7.11 -4.75 -3.28
N GLU A 96 8.15 -5.57 -3.15
CA GLU A 96 9.46 -5.08 -2.68
C GLU A 96 10.08 -4.16 -3.73
N ASP A 97 10.06 -4.58 -5.00
CA ASP A 97 10.53 -3.74 -6.10
C ASP A 97 9.70 -2.45 -6.22
N ARG A 98 8.38 -2.53 -6.01
CA ARG A 98 7.49 -1.36 -6.03
C ARG A 98 7.79 -0.39 -4.88
N PHE A 99 8.04 -0.85 -3.66
CA PHE A 99 8.41 0.05 -2.56
C PHE A 99 9.80 0.65 -2.74
N SER A 100 10.73 -0.10 -3.34
CA SER A 100 12.03 0.43 -3.71
C SER A 100 11.87 1.58 -4.71
N ASP A 101 11.08 1.40 -5.77
CA ASP A 101 10.82 2.43 -6.78
C ASP A 101 10.09 3.67 -6.19
N ILE A 102 9.10 3.46 -5.31
CA ILE A 102 8.44 4.55 -4.59
C ILE A 102 9.43 5.31 -3.70
N ALA A 103 10.31 4.60 -2.97
CA ALA A 103 11.32 5.23 -2.12
C ALA A 103 12.30 6.08 -2.95
N HIS A 104 12.67 5.64 -4.16
CA HIS A 104 13.45 6.44 -5.10
C HIS A 104 12.70 7.72 -5.47
N LYS A 105 11.46 7.60 -5.97
CA LYS A 105 10.64 8.76 -6.37
C LYS A 105 10.46 9.77 -5.24
N ILE A 106 10.22 9.30 -4.02
CA ILE A 106 10.07 10.18 -2.85
C ILE A 106 11.37 10.93 -2.58
N ILE A 107 12.51 10.26 -2.55
CA ILE A 107 13.80 10.91 -2.23
C ILE A 107 14.21 11.89 -3.31
N ASP A 108 14.11 11.49 -4.57
CA ASP A 108 14.46 12.33 -5.71
C ASP A 108 13.61 13.61 -5.67
N PHE A 109 12.29 13.48 -5.49
CA PHE A 109 11.39 14.63 -5.39
C PHE A 109 11.69 15.52 -4.17
N LEU A 110 11.83 14.93 -2.97
CA LEU A 110 12.07 15.72 -1.76
C LEU A 110 13.43 16.43 -1.76
N TRP A 111 14.43 15.86 -2.44
CA TRP A 111 15.74 16.47 -2.61
C TRP A 111 15.72 17.57 -3.67
N GLU A 112 15.22 17.29 -4.88
CA GLU A 112 15.20 18.22 -6.01
C GLU A 112 14.38 19.49 -5.71
N GLU A 113 13.28 19.33 -4.98
CA GLU A 113 12.40 20.44 -4.59
C GLU A 113 12.79 21.10 -3.25
N ASP A 114 14.00 20.85 -2.75
CA ASP A 114 14.57 21.44 -1.53
C ASP A 114 13.73 21.21 -0.24
N TYR A 115 12.94 20.12 -0.15
CA TYR A 115 12.18 19.80 1.06
C TYR A 115 13.07 19.29 2.19
N ILE A 116 14.03 18.43 1.84
CA ILE A 116 15.00 17.85 2.77
C ILE A 116 16.41 18.00 2.22
N HIS A 117 17.38 18.06 3.12
CA HIS A 117 18.78 17.85 2.83
C HIS A 117 19.29 16.71 3.71
N PHE A 118 20.26 15.97 3.24
CA PHE A 118 20.86 14.89 3.99
C PHE A 118 22.35 14.80 3.69
N THR A 119 23.11 14.39 4.70
CA THR A 119 24.58 14.29 4.62
C THR A 119 25.07 12.84 4.46
N CYS A 120 24.13 11.90 4.39
CA CYS A 120 24.38 10.47 4.26
C CYS A 120 24.25 10.01 2.81
N SER A 121 24.36 8.70 2.57
CA SER A 121 24.13 8.14 1.24
C SER A 121 22.65 7.97 0.94
N ASP A 122 22.23 8.15 -0.31
CA ASP A 122 20.83 7.98 -0.76
C ASP A 122 20.24 6.64 -0.31
N ASN A 123 21.05 5.58 -0.34
CA ASN A 123 20.63 4.25 0.06
C ASN A 123 20.18 4.18 1.53
N GLN A 124 20.80 4.97 2.42
CA GLN A 124 20.39 5.02 3.83
C GLN A 124 19.01 5.65 3.97
N VAL A 125 18.73 6.75 3.27
CA VAL A 125 17.40 7.38 3.28
C VAL A 125 16.36 6.46 2.63
N LYS A 126 16.72 5.79 1.52
CA LYS A 126 15.86 4.81 0.83
C LYS A 126 15.43 3.70 1.76
N ASN A 127 16.37 3.15 2.54
CA ASN A 127 16.08 2.10 3.51
C ASN A 127 15.15 2.55 4.64
N VAL A 128 15.22 3.82 5.05
CA VAL A 128 14.28 4.38 6.04
C VAL A 128 12.87 4.38 5.45
N ILE A 129 12.68 4.92 4.25
CA ILE A 129 11.37 4.99 3.60
C ILE A 129 10.81 3.59 3.33
N PHE A 130 11.63 2.72 2.74
CA PHE A 130 11.27 1.33 2.48
C PHE A 130 10.86 0.62 3.77
N GLY A 131 11.66 0.76 4.84
CA GLY A 131 11.36 0.18 6.14
C GLY A 131 10.05 0.69 6.73
N SER A 132 9.77 1.99 6.62
CA SER A 132 8.49 2.57 7.05
C SER A 132 7.30 1.96 6.31
N MET A 133 7.42 1.75 4.99
CA MET A 133 6.36 1.14 4.16
C MET A 133 6.18 -0.35 4.47
N ASP A 134 7.26 -1.11 4.55
CA ASP A 134 7.25 -2.54 4.84
C ASP A 134 6.68 -2.81 6.25
N ASP A 135 7.11 -2.05 7.25
CA ASP A 135 6.58 -2.14 8.60
C ASP A 135 5.11 -1.71 8.69
N PHE A 136 4.67 -0.78 7.84
CA PHE A 136 3.26 -0.41 7.78
C PHE A 136 2.44 -1.62 7.36
N ILE A 137 2.78 -2.27 6.25
CA ILE A 137 2.05 -3.45 5.75
C ILE A 137 2.10 -4.61 6.73
N LYS A 138 3.28 -4.92 7.28
CA LYS A 138 3.41 -5.93 8.34
C LYS A 138 2.56 -5.60 9.55
N GLY A 139 2.38 -4.31 9.86
CA GLY A 139 1.46 -3.83 10.89
C GLY A 139 0.01 -4.25 10.66
N PHE A 140 -0.51 -4.11 9.44
CA PHE A 140 -1.86 -4.55 9.10
C PHE A 140 -2.03 -6.07 9.16
N GLU A 141 -1.05 -6.82 8.68
CA GLU A 141 -1.09 -8.29 8.71
C GLU A 141 -1.06 -8.82 10.15
N ARG A 142 -0.30 -8.16 11.03
CA ARG A 142 -0.31 -8.44 12.48
C ARG A 142 -1.64 -8.06 13.13
N ALA A 143 -2.23 -6.94 12.75
CA ALA A 143 -3.54 -6.54 13.26
C ALA A 143 -4.61 -7.58 12.88
N ASP A 144 -4.65 -8.01 11.62
CA ASP A 144 -5.56 -9.05 11.15
C ASP A 144 -5.37 -10.38 11.90
N SER A 145 -4.12 -10.84 12.01
CA SER A 145 -3.78 -12.06 12.74
C SER A 145 -4.23 -12.02 14.20
N GLU A 146 -4.07 -10.88 14.87
CA GLU A 146 -4.47 -10.68 16.27
C GLU A 146 -6.00 -10.66 16.42
N VAL A 147 -6.73 -10.00 15.50
CA VAL A 147 -8.20 -10.01 15.48
C VAL A 147 -8.72 -11.44 15.27
N LEU A 148 -8.16 -12.19 14.33
CA LEU A 148 -8.53 -13.58 14.10
C LEU A 148 -8.26 -14.46 15.34
N SER A 149 -7.17 -14.22 16.07
CA SER A 149 -6.88 -14.89 17.34
C SER A 149 -7.91 -14.57 18.41
N LYS A 150 -8.30 -13.29 18.54
CA LYS A 150 -9.33 -12.83 19.49
C LYS A 150 -10.71 -13.41 19.17
N LEU A 151 -11.08 -13.50 17.89
CA LEU A 151 -12.34 -14.09 17.45
C LEU A 151 -12.39 -15.60 17.69
N LYS A 152 -11.27 -16.32 17.52
CA LYS A 152 -11.18 -17.74 17.88
C LYS A 152 -11.36 -17.99 19.38
N ASN A 153 -10.85 -17.10 20.21
CA ASN A 153 -10.94 -17.17 21.67
C ASN A 153 -12.21 -16.50 22.24
N TYR A 154 -13.12 -16.04 21.39
CA TYR A 154 -14.34 -15.34 21.81
C TYR A 154 -15.32 -16.31 22.47
N LYS A 155 -15.90 -15.92 23.60
CA LYS A 155 -16.82 -16.78 24.39
C LYS A 155 -18.08 -17.21 23.62
N ARG A 156 -18.51 -16.41 22.64
CA ARG A 156 -19.62 -16.70 21.73
C ARG A 156 -19.02 -17.10 20.39
N LYS A 157 -19.29 -18.33 19.93
CA LYS A 157 -18.86 -18.80 18.60
C LYS A 157 -19.61 -17.99 17.52
N LEU A 158 -18.99 -16.92 17.05
CA LEU A 158 -19.46 -16.16 15.91
C LEU A 158 -19.16 -16.99 14.65
N ILE A 159 -20.16 -17.13 13.77
CA ILE A 159 -20.04 -17.89 12.53
C ILE A 159 -19.47 -16.94 11.48
N PRO A 160 -18.33 -17.28 10.82
CA PRO A 160 -17.80 -16.46 9.74
C PRO A 160 -18.85 -16.22 8.65
N GLY A 161 -19.02 -14.97 8.22
CA GLY A 161 -19.99 -14.57 7.19
C GLY A 161 -21.39 -14.21 7.72
N THR A 162 -21.57 -14.05 9.02
CA THR A 162 -22.76 -13.37 9.58
C THR A 162 -22.47 -11.90 9.82
N ASP A 163 -23.50 -11.05 9.69
CA ASP A 163 -23.39 -9.62 9.98
C ASP A 163 -22.84 -9.33 11.38
N GLU A 164 -23.17 -10.19 12.37
CA GLU A 164 -22.63 -10.10 13.72
C GLU A 164 -21.12 -10.37 13.78
N TYR A 165 -20.61 -11.34 13.00
CA TYR A 165 -19.17 -11.62 12.91
C TYR A 165 -18.45 -10.45 12.26
N ASP A 166 -18.97 -9.95 11.15
CA ASP A 166 -18.35 -8.88 10.38
C ASP A 166 -18.28 -7.58 11.19
N MET A 167 -19.36 -7.20 11.88
CA MET A 167 -19.36 -6.03 12.78
C MET A 167 -18.31 -6.14 13.90
N VAL A 168 -18.17 -7.32 14.52
CA VAL A 168 -17.21 -7.52 15.61
C VAL A 168 -15.78 -7.54 15.08
N TYR A 169 -15.55 -8.19 13.92
CA TYR A 169 -14.26 -8.18 13.23
C TYR A 169 -13.83 -6.75 12.90
N HIS A 170 -14.70 -5.95 12.25
CA HIS A 170 -14.39 -4.57 11.88
C HIS A 170 -14.03 -3.71 13.10
N ARG A 171 -14.82 -3.78 14.18
CA ARG A 171 -14.52 -3.02 15.40
C ARG A 171 -13.18 -3.42 16.01
N LEU A 172 -12.92 -4.73 16.14
CA LEU A 172 -11.65 -5.20 16.72
C LEU A 172 -10.46 -4.84 15.83
N TYR A 173 -10.65 -4.85 14.51
CA TYR A 173 -9.63 -4.46 13.55
C TYR A 173 -9.28 -2.98 13.67
N GLU A 174 -10.28 -2.10 13.69
CA GLU A 174 -10.08 -0.67 13.93
C GLU A 174 -9.35 -0.42 15.26
N GLU A 175 -9.75 -1.10 16.35
CA GLU A 175 -9.07 -0.98 17.65
C GLU A 175 -7.60 -1.42 17.59
N GLU A 176 -7.30 -2.51 16.87
CA GLU A 176 -5.93 -3.01 16.73
C GLU A 176 -5.07 -2.09 15.85
N LEU A 177 -5.66 -1.43 14.84
CA LEU A 177 -4.99 -0.43 14.01
C LEU A 177 -4.68 0.83 14.82
N ILE A 178 -5.65 1.36 15.59
CA ILE A 178 -5.46 2.53 16.47
C ILE A 178 -4.36 2.25 17.51
N LYS A 179 -4.39 1.08 18.16
CA LYS A 179 -3.35 0.70 19.15
C LYS A 179 -1.95 0.65 18.56
N ARG A 180 -1.82 0.36 17.26
CA ARG A 180 -0.54 0.30 16.54
C ARG A 180 -0.16 1.62 15.89
N GLY A 181 -1.01 2.65 15.99
CA GLY A 181 -0.81 3.95 15.34
C GLY A 181 -0.79 3.84 13.81
N LEU A 182 -1.56 2.90 13.26
CA LEU A 182 -1.67 2.68 11.81
C LEU A 182 -2.82 3.49 11.19
N ILE A 183 -3.79 3.93 12.01
CA ILE A 183 -4.85 4.87 11.68
C ILE A 183 -5.08 5.88 12.81
#